data_AF-A0AAV4QE98-F1
#
_entry.id   AF-A0AAV4QE98-F1
#
_cell.length_a   1.000
_cell.length_b   1.000
_cell.length_c   1.000
_cell.angle_alpha   90.00
_cell.angle_beta   90.00
_cell.angle_gamma   90.00
#
_symmetry.space_group_name_H-M   'P 1'
#
loop_
_entity.id
_entity.type
_entity.pdbx_description
1 polymer ?
#
loop_
_entity_poly.entity_id
_entity_poly.type
_entity_poly.pdbx_seq_one_letter_code
_entity_poly.pdbx_strand_id
1 'polypeptide(L)'
;MYLIDVFLGGEFSKYGVKVLQFSNWDGDIRHDPMIQVFPRITKCRFHKYGSSGDLEKIDALCILPINILNEKIFIFIWFWFIILAVMSGLVLIYRIVLLFWPASRFMVTSCRSRLVKSDDLRTVLSRCWLGDWFVLDLLAKNLDSLNFRDVVSHFAEKLEGRKGVNSFP
;
A
#
# COMPACT_ATOMS: atom_id res chain seq x y z
N MET A 1 -2.06 -8.29 3.63
CA MET A 1 -2.39 -9.61 3.05
C MET A 1 -1.97 -10.77 3.95
N TYR A 2 -0.68 -10.94 4.28
CA TYR A 2 -0.19 -12.11 5.04
C TYR A 2 -0.94 -12.40 6.36
N LEU A 3 -1.18 -11.40 7.21
CA LEU A 3 -1.88 -11.62 8.50
C LEU A 3 -3.31 -12.14 8.32
N ILE A 4 -4.03 -11.64 7.30
CA ILE A 4 -5.38 -12.10 6.99
C ILE A 4 -5.35 -13.51 6.40
N ASP A 5 -4.33 -13.80 5.60
CA ASP A 5 -4.12 -15.14 5.04
C ASP A 5 -3.85 -16.17 6.13
N VAL A 6 -3.01 -15.86 7.11
CA VAL A 6 -2.79 -16.72 8.29
C VAL A 6 -4.06 -16.90 9.11
N PHE A 7 -4.83 -15.82 9.32
CA PHE A 7 -6.10 -15.89 10.04
C PHE A 7 -7.14 -16.78 9.33
N LEU A 8 -7.18 -16.76 7.99
CA LEU A 8 -8.11 -17.53 7.17
C LEU A 8 -7.54 -18.89 6.71
N GLY A 9 -6.44 -19.36 7.31
CA GLY A 9 -5.88 -20.68 7.01
C GLY A 9 -5.25 -20.83 5.61
N GLY A 10 -4.79 -19.73 5.01
CA GLY A 10 -4.11 -19.71 3.70
C GLY A 10 -5.04 -19.62 2.49
N GLU A 11 -6.35 -19.47 2.71
CA GLU A 11 -7.32 -19.37 1.60
C GLU A 11 -7.48 -17.93 1.08
N PHE A 12 -7.05 -16.90 1.82
CA PHE A 12 -7.23 -15.49 1.44
C PHE A 12 -6.41 -15.10 0.20
N SER A 13 -5.17 -15.55 0.11
CA SER A 13 -4.29 -15.23 -1.02
C SER A 13 -4.84 -15.78 -2.35
N LYS A 14 -5.41 -16.99 -2.33
CA LYS A 14 -6.00 -17.66 -3.49
C LYS A 14 -7.41 -17.16 -3.81
N TYR A 15 -8.06 -16.48 -2.87
CA TYR A 15 -9.46 -16.10 -2.94
C TYR A 15 -9.79 -15.21 -4.13
N GLY A 16 -9.14 -14.05 -4.27
CA GLY A 16 -9.47 -13.12 -5.35
C GLY A 16 -9.18 -13.66 -6.75
N VAL A 17 -8.15 -14.50 -6.90
CA VAL A 17 -7.86 -15.19 -8.17
C VAL A 17 -8.98 -16.17 -8.53
N LYS A 18 -9.45 -16.97 -7.58
CA LYS A 18 -10.59 -17.87 -7.76
C LYS A 18 -11.86 -17.07 -8.08
N VAL A 19 -12.12 -15.96 -7.38
CA VAL A 19 -13.29 -15.09 -7.62
C VAL A 19 -13.32 -14.54 -9.05
N LEU A 20 -12.18 -14.10 -9.58
CA LEU A 20 -12.05 -13.63 -10.96
C LEU A 20 -12.26 -14.74 -11.99
N GLN A 21 -11.73 -15.94 -11.73
CA GLN A 21 -11.90 -17.10 -12.62
C GLN A 21 -13.36 -17.61 -12.67
N PHE A 22 -14.07 -17.58 -11.54
CA PHE A 22 -15.45 -18.06 -11.43
C PHE A 22 -16.49 -16.94 -11.55
N SER A 23 -16.09 -15.71 -11.86
CA SER A 23 -17.01 -14.57 -12.07
C SER A 23 -17.96 -14.76 -13.27
N ASN A 24 -17.62 -15.64 -14.21
CA ASN A 24 -18.41 -15.92 -15.42
C ASN A 24 -19.28 -17.19 -15.32
N TRP A 25 -19.29 -17.86 -14.18
CA TRP A 25 -20.05 -19.10 -13.97
C TRP A 25 -21.36 -18.80 -13.25
N ASP A 26 -22.46 -19.45 -13.67
CA ASP A 26 -23.81 -19.29 -13.11
C ASP A 26 -23.84 -19.46 -11.59
N GLY A 27 -24.61 -18.60 -10.91
CA GLY A 27 -24.61 -18.39 -9.47
C GLY A 27 -24.96 -19.61 -8.60
N ASP A 28 -25.56 -20.65 -9.17
CA ASP A 28 -25.95 -21.87 -8.45
C ASP A 28 -24.83 -22.93 -8.34
N ILE A 29 -23.79 -22.88 -9.19
CA ILE A 29 -22.66 -23.84 -9.18
C ILE A 29 -21.41 -23.21 -8.53
N ARG A 30 -21.48 -21.92 -8.17
CA ARG A 30 -20.38 -21.17 -7.60
C ARG A 30 -20.08 -21.62 -6.16
N HIS A 31 -19.19 -22.60 -6.02
CA HIS A 31 -18.54 -22.90 -4.75
C HIS A 31 -17.47 -21.84 -4.47
N ASP A 32 -17.89 -20.73 -3.87
CA ASP A 32 -16.93 -19.78 -3.30
C ASP A 32 -16.12 -20.52 -2.22
N PRO A 33 -14.78 -20.53 -2.29
CA PRO A 33 -13.91 -21.23 -1.32
C PRO A 33 -14.12 -20.70 0.11
N MET A 34 -14.62 -19.47 0.21
CA MET A 34 -15.02 -18.79 1.43
C MET A 34 -16.17 -19.49 2.18
N ILE A 35 -17.01 -20.29 1.51
CA ILE A 35 -18.13 -21.01 2.14
C ILE A 35 -17.62 -22.04 3.15
N GLN A 36 -16.42 -22.61 2.92
CA GLN A 36 -15.79 -23.55 3.86
C GLN A 36 -15.23 -22.85 5.10
N VAL A 37 -14.75 -21.62 4.95
CA VAL A 37 -14.20 -20.81 6.05
C VAL A 37 -15.33 -20.10 6.82
N PHE A 38 -16.37 -19.68 6.10
CA PHE A 38 -17.48 -18.88 6.57
C PHE A 38 -18.83 -19.49 6.14
N PRO A 39 -19.31 -20.55 6.81
CA PRO A 39 -20.60 -21.18 6.50
C PRO A 39 -21.77 -20.23 6.77
N ARG A 40 -22.59 -19.98 5.74
CA ARG A 40 -23.79 -19.14 5.83
C ARG A 40 -24.96 -19.82 6.52
N ILE A 41 -24.93 -21.15 6.61
CA ILE A 41 -25.97 -22.01 7.18
C ILE A 41 -25.31 -23.01 8.13
N THR A 42 -25.91 -23.22 9.31
CA THR A 42 -25.44 -24.17 10.33
C THR A 42 -26.60 -24.98 10.91
N LYS A 43 -26.29 -26.18 11.43
CA LYS A 43 -27.25 -27.05 12.12
C LYS A 43 -27.31 -26.69 13.60
N CYS A 44 -28.43 -26.10 14.03
CA CYS A 44 -28.70 -25.82 15.43
C CYS A 44 -29.45 -26.99 16.07
N ARG A 45 -28.96 -27.48 17.21
CA ARG A 45 -29.65 -28.50 18.01
C ARG A 45 -30.36 -27.84 19.19
N PHE A 46 -31.68 -27.98 19.25
CA PHE A 46 -32.49 -27.55 20.37
C PHE A 46 -32.86 -28.76 21.20
N HIS A 47 -32.76 -28.63 22.52
CA HIS A 47 -33.18 -29.66 23.46
C HIS A 47 -34.47 -29.20 24.12
N LYS A 48 -35.53 -30.01 24.01
CA LYS A 48 -36.82 -29.77 24.64
C LYS A 48 -37.18 -30.95 25.54
N TYR A 49 -37.77 -30.68 26.70
CA TYR A 49 -38.32 -31.73 27.55
C TYR A 49 -39.76 -32.04 27.11
N GLY A 50 -40.00 -33.30 26.74
CA GLY A 50 -41.33 -33.78 26.37
C GLY A 50 -42.28 -33.89 27.57
N SER A 51 -43.57 -34.15 27.31
CA SER A 51 -44.59 -34.28 28.37
C SER A 51 -44.30 -35.42 29.36
N SER A 52 -43.43 -36.37 28.99
CA SER A 52 -43.01 -37.50 29.82
C SER A 52 -41.67 -37.27 30.55
N GLY A 53 -41.07 -36.08 30.43
CA GLY A 53 -39.77 -35.75 31.03
C GLY A 53 -38.55 -36.20 30.21
N ASP A 54 -38.75 -36.82 29.04
CA ASP A 54 -37.67 -37.27 28.16
C ASP A 54 -37.07 -36.11 27.33
N LEU A 55 -35.78 -36.22 27.00
CA LEU A 55 -35.01 -35.22 26.26
C LEU A 55 -35.17 -35.39 24.75
N GLU A 56 -36.06 -34.60 24.15
CA GLU A 56 -36.27 -34.58 22.71
C GLU A 56 -35.29 -33.60 22.03
N LYS A 57 -34.55 -34.09 21.02
CA LYS A 57 -33.59 -33.30 20.25
C LYS A 57 -34.24 -32.86 18.94
N ILE A 58 -34.39 -31.55 18.77
CA ILE A 58 -34.93 -30.92 17.56
C ILE A 58 -33.78 -30.29 16.78
N ASP A 59 -33.58 -30.74 15.56
CA ASP A 59 -32.58 -30.21 14.65
C ASP A 59 -33.22 -29.13 13.73
N ALA A 60 -32.63 -27.93 13.70
CA ALA A 60 -33.07 -26.85 12.83
C ALA A 60 -31.89 -26.27 12.02
N LEU A 61 -32.20 -25.68 10.86
CA LEU A 61 -31.23 -24.94 10.05
C LEU A 61 -31.24 -23.47 10.47
N CYS A 62 -30.07 -22.94 10.81
CA CYS A 62 -29.85 -21.55 11.20
C CYS A 62 -29.03 -20.83 10.14
N ILE A 63 -29.41 -19.59 9.82
CA ILE A 63 -28.63 -18.71 8.95
C ILE A 63 -27.71 -17.86 9.83
N LEU A 64 -26.50 -17.58 9.33
CA LEU A 64 -25.49 -16.78 10.02
C LEU A 64 -25.25 -15.46 9.23
N PRO A 65 -26.03 -14.40 9.48
CA PRO A 65 -25.95 -13.16 8.70
C PRO A 65 -24.57 -12.50 8.74
N ILE A 66 -23.86 -12.62 9.87
CA ILE A 66 -22.50 -12.10 10.04
C ILE A 66 -21.52 -12.70 9.02
N ASN A 67 -21.70 -13.97 8.65
CA ASN A 67 -20.82 -14.63 7.68
C ASN A 67 -21.07 -14.18 6.25
N ILE A 68 -22.31 -13.84 5.93
CA ILE A 68 -22.67 -13.28 4.63
C ILE A 68 -22.01 -11.91 4.46
N LEU A 69 -22.01 -11.08 5.52
CA LEU A 69 -21.30 -9.80 5.51
C LEU A 69 -19.79 -9.98 5.37
N ASN A 70 -19.21 -10.91 6.14
CA ASN A 70 -17.79 -11.22 6.06
C ASN A 70 -17.38 -11.65 4.64
N GLU A 71 -18.15 -12.54 4.01
CA GLU A 71 -17.92 -12.97 2.63
C GLU A 71 -17.78 -11.77 1.68
N LYS A 72 -18.67 -10.75 1.77
CA LYS A 72 -18.62 -9.60 0.86
C LYS A 72 -17.50 -8.62 1.18
N ILE A 73 -17.24 -8.33 2.45
CA ILE A 73 -16.22 -7.35 2.83
C ILE A 73 -14.80 -7.85 2.53
N PHE A 74 -14.54 -9.15 2.70
CA PHE A 74 -13.23 -9.72 2.41
C PHE A 74 -12.90 -9.75 0.91
N ILE A 75 -13.91 -9.87 0.02
CA ILE A 75 -13.71 -9.67 -1.43
C ILE A 75 -13.21 -8.25 -1.69
N PHE A 76 -13.91 -7.26 -1.14
CA PHE A 76 -13.56 -5.85 -1.31
C PHE A 76 -12.16 -5.56 -0.78
N ILE A 77 -11.84 -6.02 0.44
CA ILE A 77 -10.52 -5.86 1.05
C ILE A 77 -9.41 -6.51 0.23
N TRP A 78 -9.66 -7.68 -0.38
CA TRP A 78 -8.67 -8.33 -1.23
C TRP A 78 -8.27 -7.47 -2.42
N PHE A 79 -9.25 -6.96 -3.18
CA PHE A 79 -8.98 -6.06 -4.31
C PHE A 79 -8.32 -4.77 -3.88
N TRP A 80 -8.79 -4.19 -2.77
CA TRP A 80 -8.18 -3.00 -2.18
C TRP A 80 -6.70 -3.20 -1.84
N PHE A 81 -6.35 -4.34 -1.23
CA PHE A 81 -4.96 -4.66 -0.92
C PHE A 81 -4.09 -4.90 -2.14
N ILE A 82 -4.62 -5.49 -3.21
CA ILE A 82 -3.89 -5.59 -4.49
C ILE A 82 -3.60 -4.20 -5.05
N ILE A 83 -4.58 -3.30 -5.07
CA ILE A 83 -4.40 -1.91 -5.54
C ILE A 83 -3.34 -1.20 -4.71
N LEU A 84 -3.43 -1.27 -3.39
CA LEU A 84 -2.42 -0.69 -2.50
C LEU A 84 -1.03 -1.30 -2.73
N ALA A 85 -0.93 -2.62 -2.89
CA ALA A 85 0.34 -3.30 -3.15
C ALA A 85 0.96 -2.84 -4.48
N VAL A 86 0.17 -2.67 -5.53
CA VAL A 86 0.64 -2.15 -6.83
C VAL A 86 1.10 -0.70 -6.69
N MET A 87 0.30 0.18 -6.07
CA MET A 87 0.68 1.58 -5.88
C MET A 87 1.96 1.71 -5.05
N SER A 88 2.05 0.99 -3.93
CA SER A 88 3.26 0.97 -3.10
C SER A 88 4.45 0.37 -3.84
N GLY A 89 4.24 -0.70 -4.62
CA GLY A 89 5.26 -1.32 -5.45
C GLY A 89 5.83 -0.37 -6.49
N LEU A 90 4.97 0.38 -7.20
CA LEU A 90 5.40 1.42 -8.15
C LEU A 90 6.23 2.51 -7.47
N VAL A 91 5.82 2.98 -6.29
CA VAL A 91 6.58 3.98 -5.53
C VAL A 91 7.94 3.42 -5.08
N LEU A 92 7.99 2.17 -4.62
CA LEU A 92 9.24 1.52 -4.25
C LEU A 92 10.17 1.36 -5.44
N ILE A 93 9.67 0.89 -6.58
CA ILE A 93 10.45 0.77 -7.82
C ILE A 93 11.00 2.15 -8.23
N TYR A 94 10.16 3.19 -8.23
CA TYR A 94 10.60 4.55 -8.51
C TYR A 94 11.72 5.00 -7.57
N ARG A 95 11.58 4.75 -6.26
CA ARG A 95 12.64 5.08 -5.28
C ARG A 95 13.91 4.26 -5.53
N ILE A 96 13.79 2.97 -5.84
CA ILE A 96 14.93 2.10 -6.17
C ILE A 96 15.67 2.60 -7.41
N VAL A 97 14.96 2.97 -8.48
CA VAL A 97 15.56 3.54 -9.70
C VAL A 97 16.32 4.83 -9.37
N LEU A 98 15.77 5.70 -8.52
CA LEU A 98 16.47 6.90 -8.05
C LEU A 98 17.72 6.58 -7.21
N LEU A 99 17.70 5.50 -6.42
CA LEU A 99 18.86 5.05 -5.65
C LEU A 99 19.98 4.55 -6.57
N PHE A 100 19.67 3.72 -7.56
CA PHE A 100 20.67 3.16 -8.47
C PHE A 100 21.16 4.16 -9.52
N TRP A 101 20.32 5.11 -9.95
CA TRP A 101 20.66 6.03 -11.03
C TRP A 101 20.83 7.47 -10.55
N PRO A 102 22.05 7.90 -10.17
CA PRO A 102 22.29 9.26 -9.67
C PRO A 102 21.98 10.36 -10.70
N ALA A 103 22.11 10.11 -12.00
CA ALA A 103 21.71 11.07 -13.04
C ALA A 103 20.19 11.33 -13.07
N SER A 104 19.37 10.33 -12.74
CA SER A 104 17.91 10.50 -12.65
C SER A 104 17.50 11.43 -11.50
N ARG A 105 18.30 11.49 -10.43
CA ARG A 105 18.08 12.40 -9.28
C ARG A 105 18.14 13.86 -9.71
N PHE A 106 19.16 14.21 -10.49
CA PHE A 106 19.31 15.56 -11.03
C PHE A 106 18.12 15.94 -11.92
N MET A 107 17.72 15.04 -12.81
CA MET A 107 16.60 15.27 -13.73
C MET A 107 15.27 15.45 -12.99
N VAL A 108 14.97 14.59 -12.02
CA VAL A 108 13.73 14.68 -11.23
C VAL A 108 13.65 15.97 -10.42
N THR A 109 14.72 16.33 -9.71
CA THR A 109 14.75 17.59 -8.95
C THR A 109 14.65 18.78 -9.89
N SER A 110 15.38 18.79 -11.01
CA SER A 110 15.34 19.87 -12.01
C SER A 110 13.96 20.05 -12.64
N CYS A 111 13.25 18.97 -12.95
CA CYS A 111 11.89 19.04 -13.48
C CYS A 111 10.90 19.65 -12.47
N ARG A 112 11.10 19.43 -11.17
CA ARG A 112 10.26 20.00 -10.10
C ARG A 112 10.62 21.45 -9.83
N SER A 113 11.90 21.80 -9.92
CA SER A 113 12.43 23.12 -9.59
C SER A 113 12.75 23.96 -10.83
N ARG A 114 11.78 24.10 -11.76
CA ARG A 114 11.95 24.81 -13.04
C ARG A 114 12.37 26.29 -12.90
N LEU A 115 12.05 26.92 -11.75
CA LEU A 115 12.40 28.31 -11.46
C LEU A 115 13.85 28.48 -10.94
N VAL A 116 14.53 27.39 -10.62
CA VAL A 116 15.88 27.42 -10.05
C VAL A 116 16.91 27.35 -11.17
N LYS A 117 17.97 28.16 -11.04
CA LYS A 117 19.08 28.14 -11.99
C LYS A 117 19.74 26.76 -11.97
N SER A 118 19.92 26.18 -13.15
CA SER A 118 20.44 24.82 -13.30
C SER A 118 21.88 24.68 -12.78
N ASP A 119 22.65 25.76 -12.79
CA ASP A 119 24.02 25.81 -12.27
C ASP A 119 24.05 25.70 -10.75
N ASP A 120 23.25 26.49 -10.04
CA ASP A 120 23.16 26.46 -8.57
C ASP A 120 22.67 25.10 -8.08
N LEU A 121 21.66 24.54 -8.76
CA LEU A 121 21.15 23.20 -8.48
C LEU A 121 22.23 22.14 -8.69
N ARG A 122 23.02 22.23 -9.77
CA ARG A 122 24.11 21.28 -10.06
C ARG A 122 25.23 21.39 -9.03
N THR A 123 25.60 22.59 -8.60
CA THR A 123 26.61 22.81 -7.55
C THR A 123 26.19 22.15 -6.23
N VAL A 124 24.94 22.37 -5.80
CA VAL A 124 24.40 21.77 -4.58
C VAL A 124 24.31 20.25 -4.70
N LEU A 125 23.69 19.75 -5.78
CA LEU A 125 23.46 18.32 -5.99
C LEU A 125 24.75 17.51 -6.19
N SER A 126 25.82 18.13 -6.71
CA SER A 126 27.13 17.47 -6.83
C SER A 126 27.82 17.21 -5.49
N ARG A 127 27.42 17.93 -4.43
CA ARG A 127 28.02 17.86 -3.09
C ARG A 127 27.14 17.14 -2.07
N CYS A 128 25.85 16.98 -2.37
CA CYS A 128 24.89 16.31 -1.50
C CYS A 128 25.08 14.79 -1.49
N TRP A 129 25.05 14.21 -0.29
CA TRP A 129 24.89 12.77 -0.13
C TRP A 129 23.46 12.33 -0.45
N LEU A 130 23.24 11.03 -0.52
CA LEU A 130 21.95 10.45 -0.88
C LEU A 130 20.82 10.89 0.08
N GLY A 131 21.12 11.05 1.37
CA GLY A 131 20.20 11.58 2.39
C GLY A 131 19.89 13.07 2.20
N ASP A 132 20.91 13.89 1.94
CA ASP A 132 20.73 15.34 1.71
C ASP A 132 19.87 15.59 0.48
N TRP A 133 20.09 14.82 -0.59
CA TRP A 133 19.26 14.87 -1.78
C TRP A 133 17.80 14.52 -1.49
N PHE A 134 17.56 13.51 -0.65
CA PHE A 134 16.19 13.13 -0.26
C PHE A 134 15.50 14.26 0.53
N VAL A 135 16.22 14.92 1.43
CA VAL A 135 15.70 16.09 2.17
C VAL A 135 15.42 17.25 1.22
N LEU A 136 16.30 17.51 0.25
CA LEU A 136 16.08 18.53 -0.78
C LEU A 136 14.89 18.20 -1.69
N ASP A 137 14.73 16.93 -2.10
CA ASP A 137 13.55 16.45 -2.84
C ASP A 137 12.26 16.58 -2.02
N LEU A 138 12.33 16.38 -0.70
CA LEU A 138 11.20 16.59 0.22
C LEU A 138 10.86 18.09 0.36
N LEU A 139 11.87 18.95 0.49
CA LEU A 139 11.68 20.41 0.51
C LEU A 139 11.06 20.90 -0.81
N ALA A 140 11.55 20.42 -1.95
CA ALA A 140 11.01 20.76 -3.26
C ALA A 140 9.55 20.34 -3.46
N LYS A 141 9.07 19.35 -2.69
CA LYS A 141 7.68 18.86 -2.74
C LYS A 141 6.74 19.62 -1.81
N ASN A 142 7.25 20.16 -0.71
CA ASN A 142 6.44 20.78 0.34
C ASN A 142 6.56 22.31 0.38
N LEU A 143 7.55 22.90 -0.30
CA LEU A 143 7.73 24.35 -0.43
C LEU A 143 7.26 24.86 -1.79
N ASP A 144 6.74 26.09 -1.80
CA ASP A 144 6.49 26.82 -3.03
C ASP A 144 7.76 26.98 -3.86
N SER A 145 7.60 26.96 -5.18
CA SER A 145 8.71 27.02 -6.14
C SER A 145 9.60 28.27 -6.00
N LEU A 146 9.05 29.39 -5.53
CA LEU A 146 9.80 30.62 -5.25
C LEU A 146 10.64 30.49 -3.98
N ASN A 147 10.03 30.03 -2.88
CA ASN A 147 10.73 29.82 -1.62
C ASN A 147 11.82 28.76 -1.76
N PHE A 148 11.54 27.68 -2.52
CA PHE A 148 12.53 26.64 -2.79
C PHE A 148 13.73 27.19 -3.59
N ARG A 149 13.50 28.09 -4.55
CA ARG A 149 14.58 28.75 -5.30
C ARG A 149 15.49 29.55 -4.37
N ASP A 150 14.92 30.37 -3.50
CA ASP A 150 15.69 31.24 -2.62
C ASP A 150 16.49 30.42 -1.58
N VAL A 151 15.94 29.28 -1.13
CA VAL A 151 16.66 28.31 -0.29
C VAL A 151 17.86 27.71 -1.04
N VAL A 152 17.68 27.28 -2.30
CA VAL A 152 18.76 26.67 -3.10
C VAL A 152 19.85 27.69 -3.43
N SER A 153 19.50 28.93 -3.79
CA SER A 153 20.49 29.97 -4.10
C SER A 153 21.33 30.33 -2.87
N HIS A 154 20.72 30.53 -1.71
CA HIS A 154 21.48 30.78 -0.46
C HIS A 154 22.36 29.60 -0.06
N PHE A 155 21.90 28.37 -0.30
CA PHE A 155 22.70 27.18 -0.01
C PHE A 155 23.90 27.07 -0.96
N ALA A 156 23.71 27.38 -2.25
CA ALA A 156 24.79 27.44 -3.23
C ALA A 156 25.84 28.51 -2.88
N GLU A 157 25.41 29.74 -2.55
CA GLU A 157 26.30 30.83 -2.13
C GLU A 157 27.15 30.43 -0.90
N LYS A 158 26.53 29.79 0.10
CA LYS A 158 27.24 29.36 1.31
C LYS A 158 28.25 28.24 1.03
N LEU A 159 27.96 27.37 0.08
CA LEU A 159 28.88 26.32 -0.37
C LEU A 159 30.06 26.89 -1.17
N GLU A 160 29.83 27.92 -1.96
CA GLU A 160 30.89 28.62 -2.70
C GLU A 160 31.75 29.50 -1.79
N GLY A 161 31.15 30.23 -0.84
CA GLY A 161 31.88 31.01 0.16
C GLY A 161 32.80 30.15 1.04
N ARG A 162 32.42 28.89 1.30
CA ARG A 162 33.27 27.93 2.03
C ARG A 162 34.48 27.45 1.21
N LYS A 163 34.42 27.49 -0.13
CA LYS A 163 35.60 27.25 -0.97
C LYS A 163 36.62 28.37 -0.87
N GLY A 164 36.17 29.61 -0.69
CA GLY A 164 37.07 30.77 -0.54
C GLY A 164 37.91 30.77 0.74
N VAL A 165 37.43 30.13 1.81
CA VAL A 165 38.15 30.06 3.10
C VAL A 165 39.15 28.88 3.16
N ASN A 166 38.91 27.80 2.40
CA ASN A 166 39.77 26.61 2.38
C ASN A 166 40.80 26.62 1.22
N SER A 167 41.00 27.76 0.55
CA SER A 167 41.92 27.91 -0.59
C SER A 167 42.97 29.01 -0.41
N PHE A 168 43.33 29.31 0.83
CA PHE A 168 44.61 29.97 1.14
C PHE A 168 45.58 28.94 1.74
N PRO A 169 46.88 29.00 1.33
CA PRO A 169 47.82 27.88 1.35
C PRO A 169 48.20 27.38 2.74
#